data_AF-A0A1V9ZPC6-F1
#
_entry.id   AF-A0A1V9ZPC6-F1
#
_cell.length_a   1.000
_cell.length_b   1.000
_cell.length_c   1.000
_cell.angle_alpha   90.00
_cell.angle_beta   90.00
_cell.angle_gamma   90.00
#
_symmetry.space_group_name_H-M   'P 1'
#
loop_
_entity.id
_entity.type
_entity.pdbx_description
1 polymer ?
#
loop_
_entity_poly.entity_id
_entity_poly.type
_entity_poly.pdbx_seq_one_letter_code
_entity_poly.pdbx_strand_id
1 'polypeptide(L)'
;MASPQEEKLRVYNEALLHAASCRVNDCNSHNGRCHKIRVSLSHFKQCYSSRRFTSRIEEIEECKHCSKIFGLLYYHAKTPHSNESCHVHMCDYLRRKMNQQDGHGVVTPTERPWTVERRIAQAEEDRRAVLLLLQNIVRQKYERGEEIEPYYHQFLYHQA
;
A
#
# COMPACT_ATOMS: atom_id res chain seq x y z
N MET A 1 11.96 -19.10 -7.87
CA MET A 1 13.12 -18.82 -6.99
C MET A 1 12.78 -17.58 -6.19
N ALA A 2 12.90 -17.60 -4.87
CA ALA A 2 12.65 -16.41 -4.05
C ALA A 2 13.66 -15.31 -4.40
N SER A 3 13.19 -14.08 -4.53
CA SER A 3 14.06 -12.94 -4.79
C SER A 3 15.04 -12.74 -3.61
N PRO A 4 16.21 -12.12 -3.81
CA PRO A 4 17.14 -11.81 -2.72
C PRO A 4 16.51 -10.97 -1.59
N GLN A 5 15.46 -10.20 -1.90
CA GLN A 5 14.71 -9.41 -0.94
C GLN A 5 13.76 -10.28 -0.09
N GLU A 6 13.11 -11.26 -0.69
CA GLU A 6 12.27 -12.23 0.03
C GLU A 6 13.09 -13.14 0.94
N GLU A 7 14.26 -13.57 0.51
CA GLU A 7 15.19 -14.35 1.34
C GLU A 7 15.60 -13.56 2.60
N LYS A 8 15.91 -12.27 2.41
CA LYS A 8 16.19 -11.37 3.53
C LYS A 8 14.98 -11.29 4.48
N LEU A 9 13.78 -11.05 3.96
CA LEU A 9 12.57 -10.97 4.78
C LEU A 9 12.29 -12.28 5.53
N ARG A 10 12.52 -13.45 4.92
CA ARG A 10 12.39 -14.76 5.57
C ARG A 10 13.30 -14.86 6.79
N VAL A 11 14.58 -14.54 6.64
CA VAL A 11 15.55 -14.57 7.74
C VAL A 11 15.19 -13.59 8.87
N TYR A 12 14.68 -12.40 8.52
CA TYR A 12 14.19 -11.45 9.52
C TYR A 12 12.86 -11.90 10.16
N ASN A 13 12.03 -12.67 9.47
CA ASN A 13 10.77 -13.18 9.98
C ASN A 13 10.99 -14.24 11.08
N GLU A 14 11.97 -15.13 10.89
CA GLU A 14 12.38 -16.06 11.94
C GLU A 14 12.88 -15.35 13.19
N ALA A 15 13.70 -14.31 13.01
CA ALA A 15 14.19 -13.49 14.11
C ALA A 15 13.05 -12.69 14.79
N LEU A 16 12.01 -12.30 14.05
CA LEU A 16 10.82 -11.63 14.57
C LEU A 16 10.00 -12.55 15.47
N LEU A 17 9.80 -13.80 15.07
CA LEU A 17 9.11 -14.81 15.88
C LEU A 17 9.79 -14.99 17.24
N HIS A 18 11.11 -15.09 17.26
CA HIS A 18 11.87 -15.15 18.49
C HIS A 18 11.79 -13.83 19.29
N ALA A 19 11.96 -12.68 18.62
CA ALA A 19 11.93 -11.37 19.26
C ALA A 19 10.58 -11.03 19.92
N ALA A 20 9.47 -11.57 19.41
CA ALA A 20 8.14 -11.33 19.94
C ALA A 20 7.95 -11.90 21.36
N SER A 21 8.63 -13.00 21.70
CA SER A 21 8.55 -13.66 23.01
C SER A 21 9.82 -13.51 23.85
N CYS A 22 10.95 -13.16 23.23
CA CYS A 22 12.23 -13.01 23.92
C CYS A 22 12.20 -11.86 24.93
N ARG A 23 12.57 -12.17 26.19
CA ARG A 23 12.71 -11.19 27.29
C ARG A 23 14.17 -10.94 27.71
N VAL A 24 15.12 -11.67 27.13
CA VAL A 24 16.55 -11.56 27.46
C VAL A 24 17.12 -10.24 26.95
N ASN A 25 17.69 -9.42 27.83
CA ASN A 25 18.40 -8.21 27.43
C ASN A 25 19.68 -8.61 26.67
N ASP A 26 20.01 -7.89 25.61
CA ASP A 26 21.17 -8.14 24.74
C ASP A 26 21.23 -9.56 24.14
N CYS A 27 20.06 -10.10 23.78
CA CYS A 27 19.95 -11.38 23.11
C CYS A 27 20.67 -11.39 21.75
N ASN A 28 21.69 -12.26 21.63
CA ASN A 28 22.51 -12.43 20.42
C ASN A 28 21.94 -13.45 19.42
N SER A 29 20.76 -14.03 19.69
CA SER A 29 20.08 -14.96 18.78
C SER A 29 19.86 -14.36 17.38
N HIS A 30 19.89 -15.22 16.36
CA HIS A 30 19.79 -14.84 14.95
C HIS A 30 20.82 -13.78 14.53
N ASN A 31 22.08 -13.91 14.98
CA ASN A 31 23.17 -12.98 14.71
C ASN A 31 22.89 -11.55 15.21
N GLY A 32 22.36 -11.43 16.43
CA GLY A 32 22.01 -10.15 17.06
C GLY A 32 20.78 -9.45 16.46
N ARG A 33 20.06 -10.10 15.54
CA ARG A 33 18.83 -9.53 14.95
C ARG A 33 17.69 -9.45 15.95
N CYS A 34 17.62 -10.36 16.93
CA CYS A 34 16.62 -10.34 17.98
C CYS A 34 16.58 -8.97 18.70
N HIS A 35 17.73 -8.51 19.19
CA HIS A 35 17.83 -7.21 19.87
C HIS A 35 17.35 -6.06 18.97
N LYS A 36 17.83 -6.00 17.71
CA LYS A 36 17.43 -4.96 16.75
C LYS A 36 15.93 -4.93 16.48
N ILE A 37 15.32 -6.11 16.31
CA ILE A 37 13.88 -6.22 16.08
C ILE A 37 13.10 -5.82 17.33
N ARG A 38 13.54 -6.22 18.54
CA ARG A 38 12.89 -5.81 19.79
C ARG A 38 12.89 -4.30 20.00
N VAL A 39 14.03 -3.64 19.76
CA VAL A 39 14.12 -2.16 19.82
C VAL A 39 13.15 -1.54 18.81
N SER A 40 13.11 -2.07 17.58
CA SER A 40 12.22 -1.57 16.53
C SER A 40 10.73 -1.78 16.88
N LEU A 41 10.36 -2.93 17.47
CA LEU A 41 9.02 -3.21 17.96
C LEU A 41 8.63 -2.30 19.14
N SER A 42 9.56 -2.03 20.05
CA SER A 42 9.33 -1.10 21.17
C SER A 42 9.04 0.31 20.66
N HIS A 43 9.87 0.81 19.75
CA HIS A 43 9.63 2.10 19.10
C HIS A 43 8.29 2.10 18.36
N PHE A 44 7.99 1.06 17.58
CA PHE A 44 6.74 0.94 16.84
C PHE A 44 5.52 1.00 17.76
N LYS A 45 5.53 0.28 18.89
CA LYS A 45 4.44 0.32 19.87
C LYS A 45 4.22 1.72 20.44
N GLN A 46 5.30 2.42 20.80
CA GLN A 46 5.25 3.77 21.35
C GLN A 46 4.77 4.79 20.31
N CYS A 47 5.40 4.79 19.13
CA CYS A 47 5.06 5.68 18.02
C CYS A 47 3.63 5.46 17.52
N TYR A 48 3.18 4.21 17.44
CA TYR A 48 1.81 3.88 17.07
C TYR A 48 0.81 4.29 18.16
N SER A 49 1.16 4.16 19.45
CA SER A 49 0.29 4.54 20.55
C SER A 49 0.06 6.06 20.65
N SER A 50 1.06 6.88 20.33
CA SER A 50 0.95 8.35 20.35
C SER A 50 0.16 8.90 19.16
N ARG A 51 0.09 8.18 18.04
CA ARG A 51 -0.63 8.57 16.81
C ARG A 51 -2.08 8.05 16.74
N ARG A 52 -2.64 7.54 17.85
CA ARG A 52 -3.99 6.92 17.89
C ARG A 52 -5.17 7.85 17.55
N PHE A 53 -4.96 9.16 17.41
CA PHE A 53 -6.02 10.08 16.96
C PHE A 53 -6.27 10.03 15.44
N THR A 54 -5.34 9.46 14.68
CA THR A 54 -5.39 9.39 13.22
C THR A 54 -5.01 7.98 12.78
N SER A 55 -6.01 7.11 12.62
CA SER A 55 -5.82 5.68 12.35
C SER A 55 -5.41 5.35 10.91
N ARG A 56 -4.62 6.21 10.24
CA ARG A 56 -4.20 6.00 8.85
C ARG A 56 -2.86 5.29 8.80
N ILE A 57 -2.80 4.18 8.06
CA ILE A 57 -1.54 3.46 7.78
C ILE A 57 -0.51 4.40 7.12
N GLU A 58 -0.98 5.35 6.32
CA GLU A 58 -0.18 6.38 5.65
C GLU A 58 0.75 7.13 6.63
N GLU A 59 0.30 7.39 7.86
CA GLU A 59 1.10 8.10 8.86
C GLU A 59 2.17 7.22 9.52
N ILE A 60 2.02 5.89 9.46
CA ILE A 60 3.05 4.95 9.93
C ILE A 60 4.24 4.97 8.97
N GLU A 61 4.00 5.19 7.68
CA GLU A 61 5.03 5.21 6.63
C GLU A 61 5.91 6.47 6.70
N GLU A 62 5.41 7.56 7.27
CA GLU A 62 6.18 8.79 7.53
C GLU A 62 7.35 8.56 8.50
N CYS A 63 7.21 7.61 9.43
CA CYS A 63 8.29 7.27 10.34
C CYS A 63 9.24 6.24 9.70
N LYS A 64 10.46 6.69 9.37
CA LYS A 64 11.52 5.85 8.77
C LYS A 64 11.86 4.58 9.55
N HIS A 65 11.63 4.57 10.87
CA HIS A 65 11.83 3.39 11.72
C HIS A 65 10.62 2.47 11.71
N CYS A 66 9.40 3.03 11.71
CA CYS A 66 8.17 2.25 11.69
C CYS A 66 7.92 1.60 10.33
N SER A 67 8.23 2.27 9.21
CA SER A 67 8.03 1.71 7.86
C SER A 67 8.80 0.39 7.65
N LYS A 68 10.05 0.31 8.13
CA LYS A 68 10.89 -0.90 8.02
C LYS A 68 10.35 -2.09 8.81
N ILE A 69 9.95 -1.87 10.07
CA ILE A 69 9.38 -2.94 10.90
C ILE A 69 7.96 -3.29 10.45
N PHE A 70 7.19 -2.31 9.96
CA PHE A 70 5.86 -2.54 9.40
C PHE A 70 5.90 -3.45 8.17
N GLY A 71 6.84 -3.26 7.25
CA GLY A 71 7.04 -4.17 6.12
C GLY A 71 7.34 -5.60 6.55
N LEU A 72 8.11 -5.78 7.62
CA LEU A 72 8.39 -7.11 8.20
C LEU A 72 7.14 -7.73 8.86
N LEU A 73 6.36 -6.94 9.59
CA LEU A 73 5.09 -7.36 10.19
C LEU A 73 4.05 -7.73 9.12
N TYR A 74 4.00 -6.97 8.03
CA TYR A 74 3.13 -7.24 6.88
C TYR A 74 3.52 -8.54 6.17
N TYR A 75 4.82 -8.75 5.92
CA TYR A 75 5.33 -10.01 5.37
C TYR A 75 5.01 -11.21 6.28
N HIS A 76 5.21 -11.06 7.59
CA HIS A 76 4.86 -12.06 8.57
C HIS A 76 3.36 -12.41 8.52
N ALA A 77 2.48 -11.40 8.54
CA ALA A 77 1.03 -11.60 8.50
C ALA A 77 0.53 -12.24 7.19
N LYS A 78 1.22 -12.01 6.06
CA LYS A 78 0.92 -12.65 4.76
C LYS A 78 1.38 -14.11 4.70
N THR A 79 2.35 -14.49 5.52
CA THR A 79 2.91 -15.85 5.47
C THR A 79 1.94 -16.81 6.18
N PRO A 80 1.52 -17.91 5.54
CA PRO A 80 0.60 -18.85 6.16
C PRO A 80 1.25 -19.52 7.38
N HIS A 81 0.56 -19.47 8.52
CA HIS A 81 0.98 -20.05 9.80
C HIS A 81 -0.15 -20.89 10.36
N SER A 82 0.18 -22.03 10.98
CA SER A 82 -0.79 -23.01 11.47
C SER A 82 -1.58 -22.58 12.71
N ASN A 83 -1.18 -21.50 13.37
CA ASN A 83 -1.83 -21.04 14.60
C ASN A 83 -2.93 -20.00 14.30
N GLU A 84 -4.09 -20.20 14.91
CA GLU A 84 -5.24 -19.28 14.82
C GLU A 84 -4.95 -17.93 15.48
N SER A 85 -4.07 -17.89 16.50
CA SER A 85 -3.60 -16.66 17.14
C SER A 85 -2.09 -16.51 17.02
N CYS A 86 -1.64 -15.32 16.60
CA CYS A 86 -0.21 -15.01 16.49
C CYS A 86 0.26 -14.08 17.61
N HIS A 87 1.34 -14.47 18.29
CA HIS A 87 1.96 -13.70 19.37
C HIS A 87 2.72 -12.44 18.87
N VAL A 88 2.91 -12.31 17.55
CA VAL A 88 3.56 -11.14 16.95
C VAL A 88 2.59 -9.96 16.97
N HIS A 89 3.06 -8.85 17.53
CA HIS A 89 2.30 -7.60 17.62
C HIS A 89 1.74 -7.17 16.25
N MET A 90 0.44 -6.83 16.20
CA MET A 90 -0.31 -6.44 15.00
C MET A 90 -0.54 -7.53 13.94
N CYS A 91 -0.04 -8.76 14.12
CA CYS A 91 -0.25 -9.82 13.12
C CYS A 91 -1.74 -10.11 12.90
N ASP A 92 -2.52 -10.35 13.95
CA ASP A 92 -3.96 -10.65 13.82
C ASP A 92 -4.77 -9.45 13.29
N TYR A 93 -4.33 -8.22 13.59
CA TYR A 93 -4.93 -7.02 13.00
C TYR A 93 -4.65 -6.94 11.50
N LEU A 94 -3.40 -7.14 11.09
CA LEU A 94 -2.99 -7.10 9.68
C LEU A 94 -3.66 -8.22 8.88
N ARG A 95 -3.73 -9.45 9.42
CA ARG A 95 -4.44 -10.57 8.79
C ARG A 95 -5.91 -10.24 8.56
N ARG A 96 -6.61 -9.71 9.57
CA ARG A 96 -8.01 -9.28 9.41
C ARG A 96 -8.14 -8.16 8.37
N LYS A 97 -7.24 -7.19 8.38
CA LYS A 97 -7.24 -6.08 7.42
C LYS A 97 -6.98 -6.54 5.98
N MET A 98 -6.06 -7.48 5.78
CA MET A 98 -5.79 -8.11 4.47
C MET A 98 -7.01 -8.89 4.00
N ASN A 99 -7.60 -9.73 4.86
CA ASN A 99 -8.81 -10.49 4.52
C ASN A 99 -10.01 -9.57 4.20
N GLN A 100 -10.12 -8.41 4.86
CA GLN A 100 -11.13 -7.39 4.56
C GLN A 100 -10.87 -6.68 3.23
N GLN A 101 -9.60 -6.48 2.85
CA GLN A 101 -9.24 -5.99 1.51
C GLN A 101 -9.54 -7.03 0.42
N ASP A 102 -9.31 -8.31 0.69
CA ASP A 102 -9.65 -9.41 -0.23
C ASP A 102 -11.18 -9.60 -0.38
N GLY A 103 -11.97 -9.28 0.66
CA GLY A 103 -13.45 -9.28 0.61
C GLY A 103 -14.06 -8.08 -0.13
N HIS A 104 -13.29 -7.01 -0.31
CA HIS A 104 -13.62 -5.87 -1.16
C HIS A 104 -12.76 -5.87 -2.42
N GLY A 105 -12.66 -7.00 -3.14
CA GLY A 105 -12.16 -7.05 -4.52
C GLY A 105 -10.89 -6.23 -4.78
N VAL A 106 -9.94 -6.20 -3.85
CA VAL A 106 -8.64 -5.58 -4.10
C VAL A 106 -7.82 -6.59 -4.87
N VAL A 107 -7.74 -6.32 -6.17
CA VAL A 107 -6.83 -6.96 -7.12
C VAL A 107 -5.46 -7.16 -6.47
N THR A 108 -5.08 -8.42 -6.29
CA THR A 108 -3.73 -8.80 -5.90
C THR A 108 -2.73 -8.20 -6.90
N PRO A 109 -1.63 -7.59 -6.45
CA PRO A 109 -0.52 -7.21 -7.32
C PRO A 109 0.29 -8.48 -7.66
N THR A 110 -0.37 -9.47 -8.26
CA THR A 110 0.32 -10.22 -9.31
C THR A 110 0.34 -9.28 -10.50
N GLU A 111 1.54 -8.86 -10.90
CA GLU A 111 1.82 -8.29 -12.21
C GLU A 111 1.30 -9.23 -13.30
N ARG A 112 -0.01 -9.21 -13.56
CA ARG A 112 -0.51 -9.48 -14.90
C ARG A 112 -0.36 -8.13 -15.58
N PRO A 113 0.66 -7.92 -16.44
CA PRO A 113 0.68 -6.74 -17.27
C PRO A 113 -0.68 -6.64 -17.93
N TRP A 114 -1.31 -5.46 -17.84
CA TRP A 114 -2.61 -5.23 -18.46
C TRP A 114 -2.56 -5.78 -19.88
N THR A 115 -3.51 -6.64 -20.25
CA THR A 115 -3.53 -7.17 -21.62
C THR A 115 -3.64 -5.99 -22.58
N VAL A 116 -3.08 -6.15 -23.78
CA VAL A 116 -3.03 -5.06 -24.76
C VAL A 116 -4.44 -4.52 -25.02
N GLU A 117 -5.44 -5.41 -25.08
CA GLU A 117 -6.85 -5.07 -25.28
C GLU A 117 -7.39 -4.22 -24.14
N ARG A 118 -7.04 -4.52 -22.88
CA ARG A 118 -7.51 -3.75 -21.73
C ARG A 118 -6.87 -2.37 -21.67
N ARG A 119 -5.59 -2.25 -22.06
CA ARG A 119 -4.92 -0.95 -22.16
C ARG A 119 -5.54 -0.08 -23.25
N ILE A 120 -5.88 -0.68 -24.39
CA ILE A 120 -6.54 0.01 -25.49
C ILE A 120 -7.94 0.47 -25.05
N ALA A 121 -8.73 -0.42 -24.43
CA ALA A 121 -10.06 -0.08 -23.94
C ALA A 121 -10.02 1.08 -22.93
N GLN A 122 -9.07 1.07 -21.99
CA GLN A 122 -8.89 2.16 -21.05
C GLN A 122 -8.47 3.46 -21.74
N ALA A 123 -7.52 3.39 -22.68
CA ALA A 123 -7.09 4.57 -23.44
C ALA A 123 -8.24 5.18 -24.26
N GLU A 124 -9.14 4.37 -24.80
CA GLU A 124 -10.33 4.82 -25.51
C GLU A 124 -11.39 5.42 -24.58
N GLU A 125 -11.55 4.89 -23.38
CA GLU A 125 -12.42 5.46 -22.34
C GLU A 125 -11.86 6.80 -21.84
N ASP A 126 -10.58 6.86 -21.51
CA ASP A 126 -9.89 8.08 -21.10
C ASP A 126 -9.96 9.15 -22.19
N ARG A 127 -9.75 8.76 -23.46
CA ARG A 127 -9.92 9.66 -24.61
C ARG A 127 -11.33 10.24 -24.66
N ARG A 128 -12.37 9.43 -24.47
CA ARG A 128 -13.77 9.90 -24.46
C ARG A 128 -14.03 10.83 -23.29
N ALA A 129 -13.53 10.51 -22.10
CA ALA A 129 -13.69 11.36 -20.91
C ALA A 129 -13.03 12.73 -21.09
N VAL A 130 -11.80 12.77 -21.63
CA VAL A 130 -11.08 14.02 -21.91
C VAL A 130 -11.82 14.87 -22.96
N LEU A 131 -12.34 14.25 -24.02
CA LEU A 131 -13.10 14.97 -25.04
C LEU A 131 -14.36 15.61 -24.45
N LEU A 132 -15.11 14.88 -23.61
CA LEU A 132 -16.29 15.42 -22.92
C LEU A 132 -15.90 16.57 -21.97
N LEU A 133 -14.78 16.44 -21.26
CA LEU A 133 -14.28 17.51 -20.40
C LEU A 133 -13.93 18.76 -21.21
N LEU A 134 -13.24 18.61 -22.34
CA LEU A 134 -12.91 19.72 -23.23
C LEU A 134 -14.17 20.40 -23.77
N GLN A 135 -15.16 19.63 -24.23
CA GLN A 135 -16.46 20.18 -24.66
C GLN A 135 -17.13 21.01 -23.56
N ASN A 136 -17.15 20.48 -22.32
CA ASN A 136 -17.74 21.18 -21.20
C ASN A 136 -17.01 22.48 -20.86
N ILE A 137 -15.67 22.46 -20.83
CA ILE A 137 -14.85 23.64 -20.56
C ILE A 137 -15.07 24.70 -21.65
N VAL A 138 -15.01 24.30 -22.91
CA VAL A 138 -15.16 25.21 -24.04
C VAL A 138 -16.56 25.82 -24.07
N ARG A 139 -17.61 25.04 -23.81
CA ARG A 139 -18.98 25.55 -23.68
C ARG A 139 -19.11 26.55 -22.53
N GLN A 140 -18.56 26.24 -21.35
CA GLN A 140 -18.61 27.16 -20.21
C GLN A 140 -17.87 28.48 -20.50
N LYS A 141 -16.72 28.41 -21.18
CA LYS A 141 -15.99 29.62 -21.61
C LYS A 141 -16.80 30.44 -22.59
N TYR A 142 -17.47 29.79 -23.53
CA TYR A 142 -18.33 30.45 -24.52
C TYR A 142 -19.50 31.17 -23.86
N GLU A 143 -20.19 30.49 -22.94
CA GLU A 143 -21.31 31.07 -22.17
C GLU A 143 -20.88 32.26 -21.31
N ARG A 144 -19.63 32.28 -20.86
CA ARG A 144 -19.03 33.39 -20.10
C ARG A 144 -18.47 34.51 -20.98
N GLY A 145 -18.49 34.36 -22.31
CA GLY A 145 -17.90 35.31 -23.24
C GLY A 145 -16.38 35.38 -23.17
N GLU A 146 -15.72 34.34 -22.65
CA GLU A 146 -14.27 34.23 -22.60
C GLU A 146 -13.71 33.87 -23.98
N GLU A 147 -12.50 34.33 -24.30
CA GLU A 147 -11.85 34.02 -25.56
C GLU A 147 -11.50 32.52 -25.64
N ILE A 148 -11.88 31.89 -26.76
CA ILE A 148 -11.63 30.49 -27.06
C ILE A 148 -10.68 30.43 -28.25
N GLU A 149 -9.51 29.82 -28.09
CA GLU A 149 -8.56 29.66 -29.18
C GLU A 149 -9.20 28.88 -30.35
N PRO A 150 -8.92 29.25 -31.61
CA PRO A 150 -9.57 28.68 -32.80
C PRO A 150 -9.57 27.14 -32.86
N TYR A 151 -8.51 26.50 -32.35
CA TYR A 151 -8.40 25.03 -32.33
C TYR A 151 -9.46 24.35 -31.45
N TYR A 152 -10.00 25.03 -30.45
CA TYR A 152 -11.02 24.45 -29.55
C TYR A 152 -12.46 24.67 -30.02
N HIS A 153 -12.70 25.46 -31.08
CA HIS A 153 -14.04 25.70 -31.61
C HIS A 153 -14.71 24.42 -32.11
N GLN A 154 -13.93 23.42 -32.53
CA GLN A 154 -14.45 22.10 -32.92
C GLN A 154 -15.25 21.40 -31.79
N PHE A 155 -14.95 21.72 -30.53
CA PHE A 155 -15.63 21.15 -29.37
C PHE A 155 -16.93 21.86 -29.00
N LEU A 156 -17.30 22.95 -29.69
CA LEU A 156 -18.59 23.64 -29.49
C LEU A 156 -19.74 22.94 -30.21
N TYR A 157 -19.48 22.35 -31.39
CA TYR A 157 -20.52 21.90 -32.32
C TYR A 157 -20.58 20.38 -32.54
N HIS A 158 -19.68 19.61 -31.91
CA HIS A 158 -19.74 18.15 -31.97
C HIS A 158 -20.82 17.60 -31.03
N GLN A 159 -22.06 17.56 -31.52
CA GLN A 159 -23.06 16.61 -31.04
C GLN A 159 -22.81 15.26 -31.74
N ALA A 160 -22.88 14.18 -30.96
CA ALA A 160 -22.89 12.82 -31.50
C ALA A 160 -24.08 12.61 -32.44
#